data_AF-A0A165VA08-F1
#
_entry.id   AF-A0A165VA08-F1
#
_cell.length_a   1.000
_cell.length_b   1.000
_cell.length_c   1.000
_cell.angle_alpha   90.00
_cell.angle_beta   90.00
_cell.angle_gamma   90.00
#
_symmetry.space_group_name_H-M   'P 1'
#
loop_
_entity.id
_entity.type
_entity.pdbx_description
1 polymer ?
#
loop_
_entity_poly.entity_id
_entity_poly.type
_entity_poly.pdbx_seq_one_letter_code
_entity_poly.pdbx_strand_id
1 'polypeptide(L)'
;MDLTSGTQLPGGLPYSSLANESQSTEFLRFLEGLISSHLCRDPSNRLPKTTWIPITTGLAEHFLIGFPSPGTLRWDLMPEKVKLAGLTTNMLQRVLVRVEGLFVGTGDYAVKIFNALFSLCFRLHVWPEIREDLPTDMPHPSKARAEVFKTMIAWARAFAGGLSTVGKNEQPCWKILKMILTSCTELAQELLVLPSTTNFPLYISLSNTPRVRQSIPEDHNEYSDPSTSMSRFSSRYWTECAGVGSLSFRFLLQLPKSERL
;
A
#
# COMPACT_ATOMS: atom_id res chain seq x y z
N MET A 1 -4.17 -28.08 6.00
CA MET A 1 -3.52 -27.49 4.82
C MET A 1 -2.07 -27.25 5.17
N ASP A 2 -1.17 -28.04 4.60
CA ASP A 2 0.27 -27.84 4.72
C ASP A 2 0.71 -26.74 3.75
N LEU A 3 0.98 -25.54 4.27
CA LEU A 3 1.51 -24.41 3.50
C LEU A 3 2.99 -24.58 3.13
N THR A 4 3.63 -25.65 3.60
CA THR A 4 5.04 -26.01 3.32
C THR A 4 5.22 -26.71 1.98
N SER A 5 4.15 -27.30 1.44
CA SER A 5 4.14 -27.87 0.09
C SER A 5 3.82 -26.76 -0.92
N GLY A 6 4.78 -25.86 -1.15
CA GLY A 6 4.83 -24.92 -2.27
C GLY A 6 3.47 -24.44 -2.76
N THR A 7 2.64 -23.91 -1.86
CA THR A 7 1.31 -23.42 -2.24
C THR A 7 1.55 -22.18 -3.08
N GLN A 8 1.62 -22.37 -4.39
CA GLN A 8 1.33 -21.31 -5.33
C GLN A 8 -0.03 -20.77 -4.90
N LEU A 9 -0.09 -19.48 -4.54
CA LEU A 9 -1.38 -18.80 -4.37
C LEU A 9 -2.26 -19.21 -5.56
N PRO A 10 -3.55 -19.50 -5.35
CA PRO A 10 -4.40 -20.03 -6.41
C PRO A 10 -4.32 -19.13 -7.65
N GLY A 11 -3.66 -19.66 -8.67
CA GLY A 11 -3.31 -18.95 -9.90
C GLY A 11 -2.00 -18.15 -9.81
N GLY A 12 -0.98 -18.61 -10.54
CA GLY A 12 0.03 -17.72 -11.15
C GLY A 12 -0.57 -16.78 -12.21
N LEU A 13 -1.79 -16.29 -11.95
CA LEU A 13 -2.48 -15.31 -12.76
C LEU A 13 -1.90 -13.94 -12.42
N PRO A 14 -1.55 -13.12 -13.42
CA PRO A 14 -1.24 -11.73 -13.17
C PRO A 14 -2.45 -11.10 -12.45
N TYR A 15 -2.23 -10.55 -11.25
CA TYR A 15 -3.24 -9.88 -10.42
C TYR A 15 -4.03 -8.77 -11.15
N SER A 16 -3.55 -8.37 -12.34
CA SER A 16 -4.25 -7.56 -13.34
C SER A 16 -5.60 -8.14 -13.80
N SER A 17 -5.87 -9.44 -13.57
CA SER A 17 -7.10 -10.12 -14.01
C SER A 17 -8.27 -10.08 -13.01
N LEU A 18 -8.13 -9.44 -11.84
CA LEU A 18 -9.24 -9.27 -10.87
C LEU A 18 -10.39 -8.37 -11.38
N ALA A 19 -10.47 -8.11 -12.69
CA ALA A 19 -11.59 -7.45 -13.35
C ALA A 19 -12.87 -8.31 -13.36
N ASN A 20 -12.77 -9.61 -13.02
CA ASN A 20 -13.92 -10.49 -12.93
C ASN A 20 -14.40 -10.62 -11.48
N GLU A 21 -15.62 -10.16 -11.18
CA GLU A 21 -16.25 -10.16 -9.84
C GLU A 21 -16.26 -11.55 -9.17
N SER A 22 -16.30 -12.62 -9.96
CA SER A 22 -16.22 -13.99 -9.45
C SER A 22 -14.87 -14.29 -8.78
N GLN A 23 -13.77 -13.77 -9.32
CA GLN A 23 -12.42 -14.01 -8.83
C GLN A 23 -12.12 -13.20 -7.55
N SER A 24 -12.63 -11.97 -7.47
CA SER A 24 -12.46 -11.11 -6.29
C SER A 24 -13.19 -11.67 -5.07
N THR A 25 -14.41 -12.18 -5.25
CA THR A 25 -15.18 -12.81 -4.17
C THR A 25 -14.53 -14.09 -3.65
N GLU A 26 -14.01 -14.93 -4.54
CA GLU A 26 -13.29 -16.15 -4.14
C GLU A 26 -12.00 -15.80 -3.38
N PHE A 27 -11.25 -14.81 -3.87
CA PHE A 27 -10.03 -14.35 -3.21
C PHE A 27 -10.30 -13.72 -1.83
N LEU A 28 -11.39 -12.97 -1.68
CA LEU A 28 -11.86 -12.46 -0.39
C LEU A 28 -12.11 -13.61 0.59
N ARG A 29 -12.87 -14.63 0.17
CA ARG A 29 -13.13 -15.82 0.99
C ARG A 29 -11.85 -16.56 1.34
N PHE A 30 -10.91 -16.65 0.42
CA PHE A 30 -9.59 -17.23 0.67
C PHE A 30 -8.85 -16.47 1.77
N LEU A 31 -8.77 -15.14 1.68
CA LEU A 31 -8.10 -14.32 2.70
C LEU A 31 -8.78 -14.42 4.07
N GLU A 32 -10.10 -14.38 4.12
CA GLU A 32 -10.87 -14.57 5.35
C GLU A 32 -10.62 -15.95 5.96
N GLY A 33 -10.59 -16.99 5.13
CA GLY A 33 -10.23 -18.34 5.51
C GLY A 33 -8.80 -18.44 6.04
N LEU A 34 -7.84 -17.78 5.39
CA LEU A 34 -6.44 -17.74 5.81
C LEU A 34 -6.26 -17.02 7.15
N ILE A 35 -6.94 -15.89 7.35
CA ILE A 35 -6.96 -15.18 8.64
C ILE A 35 -7.59 -16.08 9.72
N SER A 36 -8.73 -16.70 9.44
CA SER A 36 -9.46 -17.51 10.42
C SER A 36 -8.71 -18.77 10.81
N SER A 37 -8.11 -19.46 9.85
CA SER A 37 -7.41 -20.73 10.08
C SER A 37 -6.03 -20.55 10.73
N HIS A 38 -5.27 -19.55 10.29
CA HIS A 38 -3.87 -19.39 10.69
C HIS A 38 -3.62 -18.23 11.65
N LEU A 39 -4.42 -17.16 11.61
CA LEU A 39 -4.19 -15.92 12.36
C LEU A 39 -5.18 -15.64 13.51
N CYS A 40 -6.32 -16.35 13.59
CA CYS A 40 -7.25 -16.27 14.74
C CYS A 40 -6.88 -17.17 15.92
N ARG A 41 -5.95 -18.11 15.74
CA ARG A 41 -5.46 -18.97 16.83
C ARG A 41 -4.65 -18.19 17.87
N ASP A 42 -4.43 -18.82 19.03
CA ASP A 42 -3.60 -18.33 20.14
C ASP A 42 -2.34 -17.58 19.63
N PRO A 43 -2.10 -16.32 20.07
CA PRO A 43 -0.92 -15.54 19.69
C PRO A 43 0.41 -16.22 20.05
N SER A 44 0.40 -17.20 20.97
CA SER A 44 1.55 -18.03 21.33
C SER A 44 2.01 -18.92 20.18
N ASN A 45 1.13 -19.24 19.21
CA ASN A 45 1.49 -20.05 18.06
C ASN A 45 2.26 -19.21 17.02
N ARG A 46 3.58 -19.33 17.06
CA ARG A 46 4.53 -18.64 16.18
C ARG A 46 4.38 -19.08 14.73
N LEU A 47 4.54 -18.12 13.83
CA LEU A 47 4.41 -18.33 12.39
C LEU A 47 5.76 -18.24 11.69
N PRO A 48 6.03 -19.09 10.68
CA PRO A 48 7.31 -19.11 9.98
C PRO A 48 7.50 -17.87 9.10
N LYS A 49 8.57 -17.11 9.35
CA LYS A 49 8.90 -15.90 8.61
C LYS A 49 9.00 -16.12 7.09
N THR A 50 9.59 -17.24 6.68
CA THR A 50 9.79 -17.62 5.27
C THR A 50 8.49 -17.74 4.48
N THR A 51 7.39 -18.12 5.14
CA THR A 51 6.07 -18.20 4.51
C THR A 51 5.37 -16.86 4.50
N TRP A 52 5.40 -16.13 5.62
CA TRP A 52 4.54 -14.97 5.80
C TRP A 52 5.06 -13.69 5.16
N ILE A 53 6.38 -13.51 5.04
CA ILE A 53 6.96 -12.33 4.37
C ILE A 53 6.54 -12.24 2.89
N PRO A 54 6.69 -13.30 2.06
CA PRO A 54 6.24 -13.25 0.67
C PRO A 54 4.75 -12.97 0.54
N ILE A 55 3.93 -13.61 1.38
CA ILE A 55 2.47 -13.43 1.36
C ILE A 55 2.11 -11.98 1.67
N THR A 56 2.58 -11.42 2.79
CA THR A 56 2.25 -10.05 3.17
C THR A 56 2.82 -9.01 2.20
N THR A 57 3.98 -9.28 1.62
CA THR A 57 4.57 -8.45 0.57
C THR A 57 3.67 -8.42 -0.66
N GLY A 58 3.27 -9.58 -1.17
CA GLY A 58 2.38 -9.69 -2.33
C GLY A 58 1.05 -8.99 -2.09
N LEU A 59 0.43 -9.17 -0.92
CA LEU A 59 -0.83 -8.49 -0.60
C LEU A 59 -0.67 -6.97 -0.51
N ALA A 60 0.42 -6.49 0.09
CA ALA A 60 0.68 -5.05 0.20
C ALA A 60 0.87 -4.39 -1.17
N GLU A 61 1.64 -5.03 -2.06
CA GLU A 61 1.86 -4.54 -3.42
C GLU A 61 0.58 -4.47 -4.24
N HIS A 62 -0.27 -5.49 -4.16
CA HIS A 62 -1.46 -5.53 -5.00
C HIS A 62 -2.62 -4.71 -4.46
N PHE A 63 -2.85 -4.72 -3.14
CA PHE A 63 -4.07 -4.16 -2.56
C PHE A 63 -3.88 -2.82 -1.86
N LEU A 64 -2.68 -2.52 -1.36
CA LEU A 64 -2.40 -1.24 -0.69
C LEU A 64 -1.78 -0.25 -1.69
N ILE A 65 -0.72 -0.67 -2.40
CA ILE A 65 -0.04 0.16 -3.40
C ILE A 65 -0.92 0.36 -4.65
N GLY A 66 -1.76 -0.61 -5.00
CA GLY A 66 -2.72 -0.55 -6.11
C GLY A 66 -4.03 0.20 -5.83
N PHE A 67 -4.22 0.74 -4.62
CA PHE A 67 -5.48 1.39 -4.26
C PHE A 67 -5.76 2.63 -5.14
N PRO A 68 -6.95 2.82 -5.72
CA PRO A 68 -7.20 3.92 -6.64
C PRO A 68 -7.01 5.29 -5.97
N SER A 69 -6.75 6.33 -6.78
CA SER A 69 -6.76 7.71 -6.31
C SER A 69 -8.19 8.28 -6.37
N PRO A 70 -8.52 9.31 -5.58
CA PRO A 70 -9.78 10.04 -5.75
C PRO A 70 -9.94 10.54 -7.19
N GLY A 71 -11.16 10.44 -7.73
CA GLY A 71 -11.46 10.83 -9.11
C GLY A 71 -11.24 9.74 -10.16
N THR A 72 -10.50 8.66 -9.84
CA THR A 72 -10.37 7.50 -10.74
C THR A 72 -11.59 6.59 -10.67
N LEU A 73 -12.08 6.31 -9.46
CA LEU A 73 -13.24 5.45 -9.21
C LEU A 73 -14.00 6.03 -8.01
N ARG A 74 -15.34 6.01 -8.07
CA ARG A 74 -16.15 6.42 -6.91
C ARG A 74 -16.02 5.40 -5.78
N TRP A 75 -16.10 5.85 -4.54
CA TRP A 75 -15.93 4.98 -3.37
C TRP A 75 -16.98 3.88 -3.31
N ASP A 76 -18.25 4.23 -3.50
CA ASP A 76 -19.40 3.32 -3.51
C ASP A 76 -19.30 2.22 -4.57
N LEU A 77 -18.48 2.42 -5.61
CA LEU A 77 -18.25 1.47 -6.69
C LEU A 77 -17.05 0.54 -6.44
N MET A 78 -16.45 0.55 -5.25
CA MET A 78 -15.31 -0.32 -4.93
C MET A 78 -15.37 -1.03 -3.57
N PRO A 79 -16.52 -1.60 -3.16
CA PRO A 79 -16.66 -2.26 -1.87
C PRO A 79 -15.65 -3.39 -1.67
N GLU A 80 -15.38 -4.17 -2.72
CA GLU A 80 -14.43 -5.27 -2.67
C GLU A 80 -12.98 -4.81 -2.47
N LYS A 81 -12.56 -3.73 -3.14
CA LYS A 81 -11.20 -3.17 -2.96
C LYS A 81 -11.01 -2.62 -1.57
N VAL A 82 -12.02 -1.93 -1.03
CA VAL A 82 -12.01 -1.41 0.34
C VAL A 82 -11.93 -2.56 1.34
N LYS A 83 -12.71 -3.63 1.13
CA LYS A 83 -12.68 -4.84 1.95
C LYS A 83 -11.33 -5.55 1.88
N LEU A 84 -10.74 -5.70 0.70
CA LEU A 84 -9.42 -6.30 0.49
C LEU A 84 -8.30 -5.52 1.16
N ALA A 85 -8.33 -4.18 1.05
CA ALA A 85 -7.38 -3.32 1.75
C ALA A 85 -7.51 -3.49 3.28
N GLY A 86 -8.74 -3.52 3.80
CA GLY A 86 -9.01 -3.75 5.22
C GLY A 86 -8.56 -5.12 5.73
N LEU A 87 -8.81 -6.20 4.98
CA LEU A 87 -8.33 -7.54 5.32
C LEU A 87 -6.81 -7.63 5.26
N THR A 88 -6.18 -6.97 4.27
CA THR A 88 -4.73 -6.92 4.14
C THR A 88 -4.09 -6.20 5.33
N THR A 89 -4.61 -5.03 5.74
CA THR A 89 -4.08 -4.33 6.92
C THR A 89 -4.31 -5.11 8.21
N ASN A 90 -5.47 -5.77 8.37
CA ASN A 90 -5.74 -6.66 9.51
C ASN A 90 -4.73 -7.82 9.56
N MET A 91 -4.46 -8.44 8.42
CA MET A 91 -3.48 -9.51 8.29
C MET A 91 -2.07 -9.05 8.64
N LEU A 92 -1.63 -7.90 8.12
CA LEU A 92 -0.34 -7.29 8.48
C LEU A 92 -0.20 -7.07 9.99
N GLN A 93 -1.25 -6.58 10.64
CA GLN A 93 -1.25 -6.38 12.09
C GLN A 93 -1.14 -7.70 12.86
N ARG A 94 -1.84 -8.77 12.43
CA ARG A 94 -1.76 -10.08 13.10
C ARG A 94 -0.41 -10.77 12.88
N VAL A 95 0.13 -10.68 11.67
CA VAL A 95 1.47 -11.20 11.33
C VAL A 95 2.54 -10.55 12.21
N LEU A 96 2.43 -9.23 12.44
CA LEU A 96 3.34 -8.49 13.30
C LEU A 96 3.47 -9.07 14.71
N VAL A 97 2.36 -9.55 15.28
CA VAL A 97 2.32 -10.10 16.64
C VAL A 97 2.84 -11.55 16.69
N ARG A 98 2.73 -12.28 15.59
CA ARG A 98 2.90 -13.75 15.57
C ARG A 98 4.16 -14.24 14.88
N VAL A 99 4.75 -13.44 14.00
CA VAL A 99 6.03 -13.77 13.36
C VAL A 99 7.15 -13.17 14.18
N GLU A 100 7.83 -14.02 14.94
CA GLU A 100 9.00 -13.62 15.72
C GLU A 100 10.16 -13.23 14.80
N GLY A 101 10.90 -12.18 15.17
CA GLY A 101 12.01 -11.69 14.35
C GLY A 101 11.61 -11.21 12.96
N LEU A 102 10.35 -10.76 12.77
CA LEU A 102 9.82 -10.34 11.46
C LEU A 102 10.72 -9.33 10.72
N PHE A 103 11.44 -8.48 11.46
CA PHE A 103 12.31 -7.43 10.92
C PHE A 103 13.81 -7.74 10.95
N VAL A 104 14.20 -8.81 11.63
CA VAL A 104 15.60 -9.18 11.84
C VAL A 104 16.21 -9.65 10.51
N GLY A 105 17.14 -8.91 9.93
CA GLY A 105 17.72 -9.24 8.61
C GLY A 105 16.77 -9.02 7.42
N THR A 106 15.63 -8.33 7.61
CA THR A 106 14.63 -8.06 6.57
C THR A 106 14.21 -6.58 6.57
N GLY A 107 15.22 -5.70 6.53
CA GLY A 107 15.01 -4.25 6.54
C GLY A 107 14.18 -3.75 5.36
N ASP A 108 14.48 -4.22 4.14
CA ASP A 108 13.77 -3.81 2.93
C ASP A 108 12.28 -4.17 2.98
N TYR A 109 11.95 -5.34 3.52
CA TYR A 109 10.57 -5.75 3.75
C TYR A 109 9.83 -4.78 4.67
N ALA A 110 10.44 -4.41 5.80
CA ALA A 110 9.85 -3.49 6.77
C ALA A 110 9.53 -2.13 6.14
N VAL A 111 10.48 -1.58 5.40
CA VAL A 111 10.35 -0.29 4.70
C VAL A 111 9.28 -0.37 3.63
N LYS A 112 9.29 -1.44 2.83
CA LYS A 112 8.33 -1.68 1.76
C LYS A 112 6.89 -1.72 2.28
N ILE A 113 6.62 -2.48 3.34
CA ILE A 113 5.28 -2.54 3.93
C ILE A 113 4.88 -1.19 4.54
N PHE A 114 5.79 -0.51 5.23
CA PHE A 114 5.49 0.80 5.80
C PHE A 114 5.13 1.83 4.72
N ASN A 115 5.87 1.85 3.61
CA ASN A 115 5.57 2.69 2.46
C ASN A 115 4.21 2.36 1.85
N ALA A 116 3.85 1.08 1.72
CA ALA A 116 2.55 0.67 1.22
C ALA A 116 1.40 1.16 2.13
N LEU A 117 1.56 1.04 3.45
CA LEU A 117 0.61 1.55 4.43
C LEU A 117 0.52 3.08 4.40
N PHE A 118 1.65 3.78 4.33
CA PHE A 118 1.70 5.23 4.22
C PHE A 118 0.98 5.71 2.96
N SER A 119 1.26 5.10 1.82
CA SER A 119 0.62 5.45 0.55
C SER A 119 -0.89 5.25 0.59
N LEU A 120 -1.36 4.13 1.15
CA LEU A 120 -2.79 3.92 1.34
C LEU A 120 -3.40 4.97 2.29
N CYS A 121 -2.75 5.23 3.44
CA CYS A 121 -3.21 6.21 4.42
C CYS A 121 -3.34 7.61 3.81
N PHE A 122 -2.38 8.00 2.97
CA PHE A 122 -2.40 9.27 2.25
C PHE A 122 -3.54 9.31 1.22
N ARG A 123 -3.74 8.26 0.41
CA ARG A 123 -4.87 8.20 -0.55
C ARG A 123 -6.23 8.28 0.13
N LEU A 124 -6.38 7.63 1.28
CA LEU A 124 -7.60 7.69 2.08
C LEU A 124 -7.79 9.07 2.74
N HIS A 125 -6.71 9.82 3.00
CA HIS A 125 -6.79 11.17 3.53
C HIS A 125 -7.32 12.17 2.50
N VAL A 126 -6.91 12.03 1.23
CA VAL A 126 -7.33 12.94 0.15
C VAL A 126 -8.69 12.56 -0.47
N TRP A 127 -9.32 11.49 0.00
CA TRP A 127 -10.65 11.11 -0.45
C TRP A 127 -11.67 12.17 0.03
N PRO A 128 -12.53 12.70 -0.86
CA PRO A 128 -13.52 13.68 -0.45
C PRO A 128 -14.40 13.13 0.67
N GLU A 129 -14.83 13.99 1.58
CA GLU A 129 -15.83 13.63 2.58
C GLU A 129 -17.12 13.21 1.86
N ILE A 130 -17.43 11.92 1.93
CA ILE A 130 -18.62 11.36 1.33
C ILE A 130 -19.77 11.66 2.29
N ARG A 131 -20.65 12.57 1.88
CA ARG A 131 -21.84 12.94 2.67
C ARG A 131 -23.02 12.00 2.46
N GLU A 132 -22.94 11.13 1.46
CA GLU A 132 -23.98 10.17 1.10
C GLU A 132 -23.95 8.96 2.03
N ASP A 133 -25.14 8.39 2.28
CA ASP A 133 -25.29 7.15 3.03
C ASP A 133 -24.64 6.01 2.24
N LEU A 134 -23.48 5.54 2.73
CA LEU A 134 -22.81 4.36 2.18
C LEU A 134 -23.61 3.10 2.54
N PRO A 135 -23.49 2.02 1.73
CA PRO A 135 -24.02 0.71 2.11
C PRO A 135 -23.55 0.30 3.51
N THR A 136 -24.42 -0.36 4.29
CA THR A 136 -24.18 -0.69 5.71
C THR A 136 -22.85 -1.42 5.96
N ASP A 137 -22.41 -2.26 5.02
CA ASP A 137 -21.19 -3.07 5.13
C ASP A 137 -19.92 -2.36 4.62
N MET A 138 -20.04 -1.13 4.12
CA MET A 138 -18.92 -0.38 3.55
C MET A 138 -18.36 0.63 4.54
N PRO A 139 -17.08 0.51 4.95
CA PRO A 139 -16.50 1.49 5.84
C PRO A 139 -16.31 2.83 5.11
N HIS A 140 -16.61 3.93 5.80
CA HIS A 140 -16.29 5.28 5.35
C HIS A 140 -14.76 5.44 5.18
N PRO A 141 -14.27 6.25 4.21
CA PRO A 141 -12.82 6.47 4.01
C PRO A 141 -12.07 6.87 5.28
N SER A 142 -12.69 7.71 6.13
CA SER A 142 -12.11 8.14 7.40
C SER A 142 -11.90 6.98 8.39
N LYS A 143 -12.83 6.02 8.43
CA LYS A 143 -12.73 4.81 9.26
C LYS A 143 -11.64 3.89 8.72
N ALA A 144 -11.61 3.67 7.40
CA ALA A 144 -10.54 2.90 6.76
C ALA A 144 -9.17 3.52 7.07
N ARG A 145 -9.03 4.85 6.93
CA ARG A 145 -7.81 5.60 7.23
C ARG A 145 -7.36 5.39 8.67
N ALA A 146 -8.28 5.46 9.64
CA ALA A 146 -7.97 5.26 11.05
C ALA A 146 -7.39 3.86 11.32
N GLU A 147 -7.93 2.81 10.69
CA GLU A 147 -7.40 1.45 10.84
C GLU A 147 -6.03 1.27 10.16
N VAL A 148 -5.79 1.89 9.00
CA VAL A 148 -4.46 1.91 8.37
C VAL A 148 -3.46 2.60 9.29
N PHE A 149 -3.82 3.76 9.83
CA PHE A 149 -2.96 4.54 10.72
C PHE A 149 -2.64 3.78 12.01
N LYS A 150 -3.63 3.13 12.62
CA LYS A 150 -3.45 2.23 13.76
C LYS A 150 -2.47 1.09 13.45
N THR A 151 -2.56 0.52 12.25
CA THR A 151 -1.61 -0.51 11.78
C THR A 151 -0.21 0.07 11.65
N MET A 152 -0.04 1.25 11.06
CA MET A 152 1.27 1.92 10.97
C MET A 152 1.89 2.18 12.35
N ILE A 153 1.10 2.61 13.33
CA ILE A 153 1.55 2.80 14.70
C ILE A 153 2.01 1.47 15.32
N ALA A 154 1.26 0.38 15.11
CA ALA A 154 1.64 -0.94 15.60
C ALA A 154 3.01 -1.37 15.04
N TRP A 155 3.21 -1.16 13.73
CA TRP A 155 4.49 -1.42 13.06
C TRP A 155 5.63 -0.56 13.61
N ALA A 156 5.40 0.74 13.80
CA ALA A 156 6.38 1.64 14.40
C ALA A 156 6.78 1.22 15.83
N ARG A 157 5.80 0.81 16.65
CA ARG A 157 6.04 0.29 18.01
C ARG A 157 6.84 -1.01 17.98
N ALA A 158 6.55 -1.90 17.04
CA ALA A 158 7.29 -3.14 16.89
C ALA A 158 8.75 -2.90 16.48
N PHE A 159 9.04 -1.88 15.65
CA PHE A 159 10.42 -1.47 15.38
C PHE A 159 11.14 -0.97 16.64
N ALA A 160 10.44 -0.21 17.49
CA ALA A 160 10.99 0.29 18.75
C ALA A 160 11.22 -0.82 19.79
N GLY A 161 10.30 -1.80 19.86
CA GLY A 161 10.37 -2.93 20.80
C GLY A 161 11.34 -4.03 20.40
N GLY A 162 11.83 -4.04 19.15
CA GLY A 162 12.76 -5.03 18.59
C GLY A 162 14.20 -4.93 19.12
N LEU A 163 14.38 -4.65 20.42
CA LEU A 163 15.68 -4.55 21.10
C LEU A 163 16.35 -5.91 21.36
N SER A 164 15.63 -7.02 21.19
CA SER A 164 16.16 -8.35 21.49
C SER A 164 16.94 -8.93 20.31
N THR A 165 18.26 -9.02 20.53
CA THR A 165 19.21 -9.96 19.90
C THR A 165 19.32 -9.86 18.39
N VAL A 166 19.85 -8.75 17.92
CA VAL A 166 20.36 -8.62 16.55
C VAL A 166 21.69 -9.39 16.50
N GLY A 167 21.84 -10.33 15.57
CA GLY A 167 23.13 -10.98 15.34
C GLY A 167 24.21 -9.93 14.99
N LYS A 168 25.50 -10.24 15.19
CA LYS A 168 26.61 -9.26 15.03
C LYS A 168 26.61 -8.49 13.68
N ASN A 169 25.92 -8.99 12.66
CA ASN A 169 25.90 -8.43 11.30
C ASN A 169 24.54 -7.88 10.85
N GLU A 170 23.51 -7.91 11.69
CA GLU A 170 22.17 -7.49 11.28
C GLU A 170 21.90 -6.02 11.61
N GLN A 171 21.08 -5.36 10.79
CA GLN A 171 20.69 -3.99 11.05
C GLN A 171 19.66 -3.94 12.19
N PRO A 172 19.88 -3.15 13.24
CA PRO A 172 18.92 -3.06 14.34
C PRO A 172 17.63 -2.34 13.90
N CYS A 173 16.49 -2.83 14.38
CA CYS A 173 15.16 -2.32 14.01
C CYS A 173 14.98 -0.81 14.26
N TRP A 174 15.63 -0.26 15.29
CA TRP A 174 15.57 1.17 15.58
C TRP A 174 16.18 2.03 14.47
N LYS A 175 17.14 1.52 13.69
CA LYS A 175 17.69 2.26 12.52
C LYS A 175 16.65 2.37 11.41
N ILE A 176 15.86 1.32 11.20
CA ILE A 176 14.74 1.34 10.24
C ILE A 176 13.69 2.36 10.69
N LEU A 177 13.31 2.34 11.98
CA LEU A 177 12.39 3.33 12.54
C LEU A 177 12.93 4.76 12.36
N LYS A 178 14.20 5.00 12.69
CA LYS A 178 14.83 6.30 12.51
C LYS A 178 14.75 6.77 11.06
N MET A 179 15.09 5.90 10.11
CA MET A 179 15.04 6.21 8.68
C MET A 179 13.61 6.56 8.22
N ILE A 180 12.60 5.81 8.67
CA ILE A 180 11.19 6.09 8.38
C ILE A 180 10.79 7.47 8.95
N LEU A 181 11.09 7.73 10.22
CA LEU A 181 10.74 9.00 10.87
C LEU A 181 11.44 10.19 10.22
N THR A 182 12.73 10.07 9.92
CA THR A 182 13.49 11.09 9.18
C THR A 182 12.85 11.34 7.82
N SER A 183 12.46 10.30 7.08
CA SER A 183 11.80 10.45 5.78
C SER A 183 10.45 11.16 5.88
N CYS A 184 9.66 10.88 6.93
CA CYS A 184 8.41 11.60 7.19
C CYS A 184 8.66 13.08 7.52
N THR A 185 9.68 13.40 8.32
CA THR A 185 10.03 14.79 8.64
C THR A 185 10.52 15.55 7.42
N GLU A 186 11.38 14.93 6.60
CA GLU A 186 11.89 15.52 5.36
C GLU A 186 10.75 15.75 4.35
N LEU A 187 9.82 14.79 4.21
CA LEU A 187 8.62 14.99 3.39
C LEU A 187 7.77 16.18 3.90
N ALA A 188 7.55 16.27 5.20
CA ALA A 188 6.79 17.39 5.77
C ALA A 188 7.47 18.74 5.50
N GLN A 189 8.80 18.81 5.61
CA GLN A 189 9.58 20.00 5.26
C GLN A 189 9.46 20.35 3.78
N GLU A 190 9.58 19.37 2.88
CA GLU A 190 9.40 19.58 1.44
C GLU A 190 7.99 20.12 1.13
N LEU A 191 6.94 19.59 1.77
CA LEU A 191 5.57 20.07 1.62
C LEU A 191 5.36 21.49 2.14
N LEU A 192 6.02 21.87 3.25
CA LEU A 192 5.92 23.22 3.83
C LEU A 192 6.61 24.29 2.99
N VAL A 193 7.61 23.91 2.19
CA VAL A 193 8.39 24.83 1.34
C VAL A 193 7.79 24.92 -0.08
N LEU A 194 6.72 24.18 -0.38
CA LEU A 194 6.08 24.23 -1.69
C LEU A 194 5.58 25.66 -2.02
N PRO A 195 5.93 26.20 -3.20
CA PRO A 195 5.39 27.48 -3.65
C PRO A 195 3.86 27.43 -3.77
N SER A 196 3.19 28.56 -3.52
CA SER A 196 1.74 28.71 -3.76
C SER A 196 1.35 28.51 -5.22
N THR A 197 2.30 28.72 -6.15
CA THR A 197 2.15 28.51 -7.60
C THR A 197 2.41 27.06 -8.04
N THR A 198 2.52 26.12 -7.11
CA THR A 198 2.81 24.71 -7.42
C THR A 198 1.74 24.11 -8.33
N ASN A 199 2.17 23.59 -9.47
CA ASN A 199 1.29 22.88 -10.40
C ASN A 199 0.97 21.48 -9.87
N PHE A 200 -0.31 21.13 -9.95
CA PHE A 200 -0.80 19.81 -9.63
C PHE A 200 -1.01 18.99 -10.91
N PRO A 201 -0.81 17.67 -10.88
CA PRO A 201 -0.60 16.83 -9.69
C PRO A 201 0.84 16.71 -9.15
N LEU A 202 0.95 16.38 -7.86
CA LEU A 202 2.21 16.13 -7.15
C LEU A 202 2.42 14.64 -6.86
N TYR A 203 3.57 14.10 -7.22
CA TYR A 203 4.05 12.79 -6.80
C TYR A 203 4.70 12.92 -5.43
N ILE A 204 4.35 12.01 -4.53
CA ILE A 204 4.88 11.93 -3.17
C ILE A 204 5.50 10.55 -3.01
N SER A 205 6.68 10.46 -2.41
CA SER A 205 7.27 9.19 -2.02
C SER A 205 8.09 9.38 -0.76
N LEU A 206 8.02 8.45 0.19
CA LEU A 206 8.90 8.48 1.35
C LEU A 206 10.32 8.01 1.03
N SER A 207 10.50 7.21 -0.01
CA SER A 207 11.76 6.51 -0.30
C SER A 207 12.63 7.21 -1.34
N ASN A 208 12.07 8.09 -2.14
CA ASN A 208 12.78 8.75 -3.22
C ASN A 208 13.11 10.19 -2.84
N THR A 209 14.30 10.67 -3.19
CA THR A 209 14.65 12.09 -3.15
C THR A 209 14.69 12.64 -4.59
N PRO A 210 14.15 13.85 -4.86
CA PRO A 210 13.23 14.59 -4.00
C PRO A 210 11.92 13.80 -3.77
N ARG A 211 11.32 13.97 -2.58
CA ARG A 211 10.12 13.24 -2.14
C ARG A 211 8.86 13.79 -2.74
N VAL A 212 8.83 15.09 -3.00
CA VAL A 212 7.78 15.76 -3.76
C VAL A 212 8.28 16.04 -5.17
N ARG A 213 7.57 15.55 -6.19
CA ARG A 213 7.87 15.82 -7.60
C ARG A 213 6.62 16.33 -8.30
N GLN A 214 6.76 17.33 -9.16
CA GLN A 214 5.66 17.76 -10.02
C GLN A 214 5.51 16.76 -11.18
N SER A 215 4.27 16.55 -11.65
CA SER A 215 4.10 15.94 -12.96
C SER A 215 4.70 16.84 -14.01
N ILE A 216 5.74 16.35 -14.68
CA ILE A 216 6.12 16.87 -15.99
C ILE A 216 4.89 16.63 -16.87
N PRO A 217 4.29 17.67 -17.48
CA PRO A 217 3.29 17.49 -18.51
C PRO A 217 3.94 16.60 -19.57
N GLU A 218 3.40 15.40 -19.79
CA GLU A 218 3.76 14.66 -20.98
C GLU A 218 3.25 15.52 -22.14
N ASP A 219 4.18 16.19 -22.84
CA ASP A 219 3.86 16.84 -24.10
C ASP A 219 3.31 15.76 -25.01
N HIS A 220 1.98 15.71 -25.12
CA HIS A 220 1.27 14.95 -26.14
C HIS A 220 1.57 15.62 -27.49
N ASN A 221 2.80 15.48 -27.98
CA ASN A 221 3.07 15.54 -29.40
C ASN A 221 2.48 14.27 -30.02
N GLU A 222 1.16 14.30 -30.20
CA GLU A 222 0.46 13.50 -31.19
C GLU A 222 1.09 13.75 -32.56
N TYR A 223 2.06 12.91 -32.92
CA TYR A 223 2.24 12.59 -34.32
C TYR A 223 1.10 11.62 -34.67
N SER A 224 0.00 12.19 -35.15
CA SER A 224 -1.16 11.47 -35.66
C SER A 224 -0.74 10.61 -36.84
N ASP A 225 -0.45 9.33 -36.60
CA ASP A 225 -0.45 8.31 -37.65
C ASP A 225 -1.86 7.70 -37.73
N PRO A 226 -2.66 8.02 -38.76
CA PRO A 226 -4.09 7.71 -38.79
C PRO A 226 -4.41 6.24 -39.11
N SER A 227 -3.48 5.30 -38.93
CA SER A 227 -3.61 3.96 -39.52
C SER A 227 -3.72 2.77 -38.55
N THR A 228 -3.74 2.95 -37.22
CA THR A 228 -3.89 1.81 -36.29
C THR A 228 -4.96 2.04 -35.23
N SER A 229 -6.20 1.74 -35.61
CA SER A 229 -7.38 1.75 -34.75
C SER A 229 -7.65 0.36 -34.15
N MET A 230 -7.96 0.36 -32.85
CA MET A 230 -8.47 -0.70 -31.98
C MET A 230 -7.45 -1.60 -31.24
N SER A 231 -7.66 -1.61 -29.91
CA SER A 231 -7.06 -2.45 -28.85
C SER A 231 -5.68 -2.07 -28.31
N ARG A 232 -5.51 -0.84 -27.80
CA ARG A 232 -4.52 -0.57 -26.73
C ARG A 232 -5.11 0.41 -25.70
N PHE A 233 -6.05 -0.08 -24.88
CA PHE A 233 -6.34 0.59 -23.60
C PHE A 233 -5.12 0.42 -22.69
N SER A 234 -4.68 1.54 -22.13
CA SER A 234 -3.37 1.75 -21.51
C SER A 234 -3.04 0.79 -20.35
N SER A 235 -2.19 -0.20 -20.65
CA SER A 235 -1.42 -1.00 -19.69
C SER A 235 0.01 -0.45 -19.53
N ARG A 236 0.23 0.86 -19.71
CA ARG A 236 1.57 1.50 -19.64
C ARG A 236 1.86 2.25 -18.35
N TYR A 237 0.93 2.30 -17.39
CA TYR A 237 1.14 3.03 -16.13
C TYR A 237 1.86 2.25 -15.01
N TRP A 238 2.38 1.05 -15.27
CA TRP A 238 2.85 0.15 -14.21
C TRP A 238 4.31 -0.32 -14.31
N THR A 239 5.08 0.07 -15.33
CA THR A 239 6.34 -0.65 -15.64
C THR A 239 7.64 0.17 -15.61
N GLU A 240 7.70 1.31 -14.93
CA GLU A 240 8.99 2.00 -14.71
C GLU A 240 9.17 2.40 -13.26
N CYS A 241 9.59 1.43 -12.43
CA CYS A 241 10.38 1.58 -11.20
C CYS A 241 10.79 0.18 -10.67
N ALA A 242 11.29 -0.71 -11.54
CA ALA A 242 11.80 -2.03 -11.13
C ALA A 242 13.29 -1.98 -10.73
N GLY A 243 13.71 -0.90 -10.07
CA GLY A 243 14.99 -0.81 -9.37
C GLY A 243 14.79 -1.17 -7.90
N VAL A 244 15.56 -2.13 -7.38
CA VAL A 244 15.50 -2.62 -6.00
C VAL A 244 15.45 -1.45 -5.01
N GLY A 245 14.27 -1.18 -4.44
CA GLY A 245 14.07 -0.19 -3.38
C GLY A 245 13.34 1.12 -3.74
N SER A 246 13.04 1.40 -5.01
CA SER A 246 12.34 2.66 -5.37
C SER A 246 10.84 2.44 -5.58
N LEU A 247 10.04 2.69 -4.54
CA LEU A 247 8.59 2.83 -4.68
C LEU A 247 8.27 4.31 -4.93
N SER A 248 8.08 4.67 -6.20
CA SER A 248 7.56 5.99 -6.60
C SER A 248 6.04 5.92 -6.72
N PHE A 249 5.32 6.85 -6.09
CA PHE A 249 3.86 6.86 -6.12
C PHE A 249 3.36 8.13 -6.82
N ARG A 250 2.44 7.94 -7.79
CA ARG A 250 1.67 9.02 -8.38
C ARG A 250 0.51 9.36 -7.46
N PHE A 251 0.54 10.55 -6.87
CA PHE A 251 -0.62 11.12 -6.22
C PHE A 251 -1.18 12.21 -7.12
N LEU A 252 -2.50 12.19 -7.34
CA LEU A 252 -3.19 13.34 -7.89
C LEU A 252 -3.74 14.12 -6.70
N LEU A 253 -2.92 14.96 -6.08
CA LEU A 253 -3.46 16.02 -5.24
C LEU A 253 -4.18 16.98 -6.17
N GLN A 254 -5.49 16.81 -6.36
CA GLN A 254 -6.32 17.86 -6.94
C GLN A 254 -6.94 18.60 -5.76
N LEU A 255 -6.41 19.77 -5.43
CA LEU A 255 -7.09 20.65 -4.49
C LEU A 255 -8.48 20.98 -5.06
N PRO A 256 -9.54 20.89 -4.25
CA PRO A 256 -10.89 21.25 -4.67
C PRO A 256 -10.87 22.70 -5.20
N LYS A 257 -11.59 22.96 -6.30
CA LYS A 257 -11.60 24.28 -6.96
C LYS A 257 -11.98 25.43 -6.01
N SER A 258 -12.65 25.14 -4.90
CA SER A 258 -13.02 26.12 -3.86
C SER A 258 -11.84 26.61 -3.00
N GLU A 259 -10.66 26.00 -3.08
CA GLU A 259 -9.48 26.38 -2.29
C GLU A 259 -8.37 27.04 -3.15
N ARG A 260 -8.62 27.29 -4.44
CA ARG A 260 -7.74 28.12 -5.28
C ARG A 260 -8.16 29.59 -5.14
N LEU A 261 -7.71 30.22 -4.05
CA LEU A 261 -7.73 31.67 -3.89
C LEU A 261 -6.45 32.29 -4.47
#